data_AF-A0A200QP67-F1
#
_entry.id   AF-A0A200QP67-F1
#
_cell.length_a   1.000
_cell.length_b   1.000
_cell.length_c   1.000
_cell.angle_alpha   90.00
_cell.angle_beta   90.00
_cell.angle_gamma   90.00
#
_symmetry.space_group_name_H-M   'P 1'
#
loop_
_entity.id
_entity.type
_entity.pdbx_description
1 polymer ?
#
loop_
_entity_poly.entity_id
_entity_poly.type
_entity_poly.pdbx_seq_one_letter_code
_entity_poly.pdbx_strand_id
1 'polypeptide(L)'
;MRLLICADPYVDMIMADGITLLCNDLQVDPQDIVMLVVSWHMKAATMCEFSKQEFIGGLQSLGVDSLEKFRERIQFMRSELKDEQKFREIYNFAFGWAKEKGQKSLALDTAIGMWQLLFAERQWPLVDHWCQFLQARHNKAISRDTWSQLLEFARTVDPTLANYDAEGAWPYLIDEFVEYLVENGIVQKSS
;
A
#
# COMPACT_ATOMS: atom_id res chain seq x y z
N MET A 1 15.14 21.45 15.02
CA MET A 1 15.89 20.77 16.12
C MET A 1 15.07 19.73 16.92
N ARG A 2 13.76 19.54 16.67
CA ARG A 2 13.00 18.39 17.23
C ARG A 2 12.92 17.17 16.32
N LEU A 3 12.93 17.36 14.98
CA LEU A 3 12.91 16.25 14.01
C LEU A 3 14.15 15.33 14.05
N LEU A 4 15.26 15.79 14.65
CA LEU A 4 16.48 15.01 14.84
C LEU A 4 16.43 14.10 16.08
N ILE A 5 15.43 14.24 16.95
CA ILE A 5 15.33 13.47 18.21
C ILE A 5 14.84 12.03 17.95
N CYS A 6 14.28 11.74 16.77
CA CYS A 6 13.88 10.38 16.39
C CYS A 6 15.04 9.49 15.93
N ALA A 7 16.26 10.04 15.78
CA ALA A 7 17.45 9.28 15.42
C ALA A 7 18.23 8.94 16.70
N ASP A 8 18.46 7.64 16.94
CA ASP A 8 19.43 7.21 17.94
C ASP A 8 20.82 7.77 17.54
N PRO A 9 21.52 8.52 18.41
CA PRO A 9 22.81 9.10 18.06
C PRO A 9 23.89 8.07 17.70
N TYR A 10 23.67 6.78 17.96
CA TYR A 10 24.57 5.67 17.61
C TYR A 10 24.12 4.87 16.39
N VAL A 11 22.91 5.10 15.85
CA VAL A 11 22.35 4.36 14.72
C VAL A 11 21.83 5.37 13.69
N ASP A 12 22.37 5.35 12.46
CA ASP A 12 21.90 6.17 11.34
C ASP A 12 20.52 5.69 10.78
N MET A 13 19.64 5.20 11.66
CA MET A 13 18.32 4.66 11.37
C MET A 13 17.28 5.17 12.40
N ILE A 14 16.09 5.46 11.90
CA ILE A 14 14.87 5.71 12.66
C ILE A 14 14.08 4.41 12.60
N MET A 15 13.96 3.72 13.73
CA MET A 15 13.23 2.44 13.84
C MET A 15 11.77 2.67 14.24
N ALA A 16 11.03 1.59 14.46
CA ALA A 16 9.59 1.62 14.79
C ALA A 16 9.22 2.59 15.94
N ASP A 17 10.01 2.65 17.01
CA ASP A 17 9.76 3.57 18.13
C ASP A 17 9.92 5.04 17.69
N GLY A 18 10.94 5.34 16.89
CA GLY A 18 11.16 6.67 16.33
C GLY A 18 10.06 7.07 15.34
N ILE A 19 9.57 6.14 14.53
CA ILE A 19 8.41 6.37 13.65
C ILE A 19 7.15 6.63 14.49
N THR A 20 6.95 5.89 15.57
CA THR A 20 5.80 6.09 16.48
C THR A 20 5.83 7.50 17.10
N LEU A 21 7.01 7.96 17.54
CA LEU A 21 7.20 9.33 18.02
C LEU A 21 6.92 10.37 16.94
N LEU A 22 7.40 10.13 15.71
CA LEU A 22 7.11 10.99 14.57
C LEU A 22 5.60 11.07 14.27
N CYS A 23 4.89 9.94 14.26
CA CYS A 23 3.45 9.88 14.06
C CYS A 23 2.69 10.69 15.14
N ASN A 24 3.08 10.54 16.42
CA ASN A 24 2.53 11.33 17.52
C ASN A 24 2.77 12.84 17.31
N ASP A 25 3.99 13.20 16.92
CA ASP A 25 4.35 14.58 16.60
C ASP A 25 3.54 15.10 15.39
N LEU A 26 3.27 14.28 14.38
CA LEU A 26 2.47 14.65 13.21
C LEU A 26 0.95 14.61 13.48
N GLN A 27 0.52 14.03 14.61
CA GLN A 27 -0.88 13.76 14.93
C GLN A 27 -1.55 12.86 13.87
N VAL A 28 -0.83 11.82 13.46
CA VAL A 28 -1.25 10.83 12.46
C VAL A 28 -1.19 9.45 13.10
N ASP A 29 -2.17 8.60 12.80
CA ASP A 29 -2.13 7.19 13.22
C ASP A 29 -1.00 6.47 12.46
N PRO A 30 -0.12 5.69 13.13
CA PRO A 30 0.93 4.93 12.44
C PRO A 30 0.42 3.98 11.34
N GLN A 31 -0.84 3.54 11.40
CA GLN A 31 -1.48 2.67 10.42
C GLN A 31 -2.23 3.46 9.32
N ASP A 32 -2.26 4.79 9.39
CA ASP A 32 -2.89 5.64 8.39
C ASP A 32 -2.18 5.54 7.05
N ILE A 33 -2.94 5.53 5.95
CA ILE A 33 -2.41 5.48 4.59
C ILE A 33 -1.45 6.62 4.28
N VAL A 34 -1.58 7.77 4.93
CA VAL A 34 -0.65 8.88 4.69
C VAL A 34 0.78 8.51 5.09
N MET A 35 0.99 7.57 6.03
CA MET A 35 2.33 7.10 6.37
C MET A 35 2.98 6.33 5.21
N LEU A 36 2.20 5.59 4.41
CA LEU A 36 2.69 4.99 3.18
C LEU A 36 3.12 6.07 2.16
N VAL A 37 2.35 7.16 2.05
CA VAL A 37 2.69 8.27 1.13
C VAL A 37 3.93 9.02 1.61
N VAL A 38 4.06 9.24 2.93
CA VAL A 38 5.29 9.78 3.54
C VAL A 38 6.46 8.88 3.17
N SER A 39 6.36 7.57 3.41
CA SER A 39 7.42 6.62 3.09
C SER A 39 7.78 6.60 1.61
N TRP A 40 6.81 6.78 0.72
CA TRP A 40 7.05 6.92 -0.71
C TRP A 40 7.88 8.16 -1.06
N HIS A 41 7.58 9.33 -0.47
CA HIS A 41 8.38 10.55 -0.63
C HIS A 41 9.79 10.42 -0.06
N MET A 42 9.93 9.71 1.07
CA MET A 42 11.24 9.38 1.65
C MET A 42 12.01 8.35 0.84
N LYS A 43 11.37 7.72 -0.17
CA LYS A 43 11.89 6.58 -0.94
C LYS A 43 12.36 5.43 -0.05
N ALA A 44 11.61 5.18 1.02
CA ALA A 44 12.00 4.21 2.04
C ALA A 44 12.07 2.79 1.48
N ALA A 45 13.14 2.08 1.82
CA ALA A 45 13.34 0.71 1.38
C ALA A 45 12.46 -0.31 2.12
N THR A 46 12.10 -0.06 3.38
CA THR A 46 11.44 -1.04 4.25
C THR A 46 10.45 -0.37 5.20
N MET A 47 9.33 -1.04 5.47
CA MET A 47 8.31 -0.61 6.42
C MET A 47 8.86 -0.58 7.85
N CYS A 48 8.35 0.35 8.67
CA CYS A 48 8.74 0.54 10.06
C CYS A 48 10.20 0.97 10.31
N GLU A 49 10.93 1.39 9.27
CA GLU A 49 12.25 2.01 9.43
C GLU A 49 12.52 3.08 8.36
N PHE A 50 13.37 4.05 8.71
CA PHE A 50 14.00 4.96 7.76
C PHE A 50 15.50 5.04 8.06
N SER A 51 16.34 4.95 7.04
CA SER A 51 17.69 5.47 7.15
C SER A 51 17.67 6.98 7.27
N LYS A 52 18.72 7.53 7.89
CA LYS A 52 18.93 8.98 7.97
C LYS A 52 18.95 9.64 6.58
N GLN A 53 19.48 8.95 5.57
CA GLN A 53 19.53 9.45 4.21
C GLN A 53 18.13 9.55 3.58
N GLU A 54 17.30 8.52 3.73
CA GLU A 54 15.91 8.51 3.25
C GLU A 54 15.11 9.62 3.92
N PHE A 55 15.21 9.72 5.26
CA PHE A 55 14.45 10.71 6.02
C PHE A 55 14.87 12.15 5.69
N ILE A 56 16.16 12.48 5.75
CA ILE A 56 16.64 13.83 5.45
C ILE A 56 16.42 14.17 3.97
N GLY A 57 16.71 13.23 3.06
CA GLY A 57 16.57 13.43 1.63
C GLY A 57 15.11 13.69 1.21
N GLY A 58 14.16 12.93 1.77
CA GLY A 58 12.74 13.14 1.49
C GLY A 58 12.17 14.41 2.12
N LEU A 59 12.60 14.79 3.33
CA LEU A 59 12.22 16.08 3.90
C LEU A 59 12.73 17.25 3.06
N GLN A 60 13.97 17.17 2.57
CA GLN A 60 14.54 18.18 1.68
C GLN A 60 13.79 18.28 0.34
N SER A 61 13.45 17.14 -0.28
CA SER A 61 12.70 17.14 -1.54
C SER A 61 11.28 17.72 -1.38
N LEU A 62 10.68 17.56 -0.20
CA LEU A 62 9.39 18.14 0.17
C LEU A 62 9.47 19.61 0.61
N GLY A 63 10.67 20.17 0.79
CA GLY A 63 10.87 21.52 1.33
C GLY A 63 10.47 21.65 2.80
N VAL A 64 10.52 20.56 3.57
CA VAL A 64 10.13 20.49 4.98
C VAL A 64 11.37 20.61 5.87
N ASP A 65 11.44 21.69 6.64
CA ASP A 65 12.52 21.96 7.62
C ASP A 65 12.01 22.05 9.07
N SER A 66 10.70 21.95 9.26
CA SER A 66 10.03 22.03 10.56
C SER A 66 8.86 21.03 10.64
N LEU A 67 8.50 20.66 11.87
CA LEU A 67 7.36 19.77 12.10
C LEU A 67 6.04 20.39 11.64
N GLU A 68 5.89 21.71 11.77
CA GLU A 68 4.71 22.44 11.31
C GLU A 68 4.53 22.33 9.80
N LYS A 69 5.59 22.59 9.02
CA LYS A 69 5.56 22.39 7.55
C LYS A 69 5.30 20.94 7.18
N PHE A 70 5.78 19.98 7.97
CA PHE A 70 5.51 18.57 7.73
C PHE A 70 4.00 18.28 7.88
N ARG A 71 3.38 18.75 8.96
CA ARG A 71 1.93 18.63 9.17
C ARG A 71 1.13 19.30 8.05
N GLU A 72 1.55 20.49 7.61
CA GLU A 72 0.92 21.17 6.46
C GLU A 72 1.01 20.33 5.18
N ARG A 73 2.11 19.59 4.97
CA ARG A 73 2.25 18.68 3.83
C ARG A 73 1.43 17.41 3.91
N ILE A 74 0.97 16.98 5.08
CA ILE A 74 0.12 15.78 5.21
C ILE A 74 -1.13 15.88 4.33
N GLN A 75 -1.80 17.04 4.31
CA GLN A 75 -3.00 17.22 3.47
C GLN A 75 -2.68 17.17 1.97
N PHE A 76 -1.54 17.73 1.58
CA PHE A 76 -1.05 17.63 0.21
C PHE A 76 -0.78 16.16 -0.16
N MET A 77 -0.08 15.41 0.69
CA MET A 77 0.23 14.00 0.46
C MET A 77 -1.03 13.14 0.31
N ARG A 78 -2.07 13.40 1.12
CA ARG A 78 -3.37 12.73 0.92
C ARG A 78 -3.99 13.03 -0.43
N SER A 79 -3.90 14.28 -0.89
CA SER A 79 -4.45 14.67 -2.19
C SER A 79 -3.76 13.96 -3.37
N GLU A 80 -2.51 13.54 -3.20
CA GLU A 80 -1.76 12.81 -4.24
C GLU A 80 -2.35 11.41 -4.50
N LEU A 81 -2.99 10.79 -3.52
CA LEU A 81 -3.66 9.49 -3.72
C LEU A 81 -4.86 9.58 -4.66
N LYS A 82 -5.39 10.78 -4.90
CA LYS A 82 -6.49 11.01 -5.85
C LYS A 82 -5.99 11.01 -7.30
N ASP A 83 -4.74 11.41 -7.53
CA ASP A 83 -4.11 11.36 -8.84
C ASP A 83 -3.86 9.91 -9.25
N GLU A 84 -4.32 9.52 -10.44
CA GLU A 84 -4.27 8.12 -10.89
C GLU A 84 -2.83 7.63 -11.08
N GLN A 85 -1.98 8.47 -11.65
CA GLN A 85 -0.59 8.10 -11.90
C GLN A 85 0.16 7.94 -10.59
N LYS A 86 0.05 8.91 -9.68
CA LYS A 86 0.69 8.85 -8.36
C LYS A 86 0.17 7.68 -7.53
N PHE A 87 -1.14 7.43 -7.55
CA PHE A 87 -1.69 6.27 -6.86
C PHE A 87 -1.10 4.97 -7.39
N ARG A 88 -0.97 4.81 -8.72
CA ARG A 88 -0.31 3.64 -9.31
C ARG A 88 1.16 3.52 -8.88
N GLU A 89 1.88 4.63 -8.79
CA GLU A 89 3.27 4.65 -8.30
C GLU A 89 3.36 4.25 -6.81
N ILE A 90 2.49 4.80 -5.97
CA ILE A 90 2.40 4.50 -4.53
C ILE A 90 1.97 3.04 -4.30
N TYR A 91 0.99 2.55 -5.05
CA TYR A 91 0.51 1.17 -4.99
C TYR A 91 1.63 0.17 -5.31
N ASN A 92 2.40 0.42 -6.37
CA ASN A 92 3.52 -0.44 -6.73
C ASN A 92 4.69 -0.33 -5.74
N PHE A 93 4.91 0.86 -5.18
CA PHE A 93 5.89 1.07 -4.11
C PHE A 93 5.54 0.26 -2.85
N ALA A 94 4.26 0.23 -2.46
CA ALA A 94 3.78 -0.44 -1.24
C ALA A 94 4.22 -1.92 -1.18
N PHE A 95 4.21 -2.64 -2.30
CA PHE A 95 4.70 -4.02 -2.36
C PHE A 95 6.17 -4.16 -1.96
N GLY A 96 7.02 -3.27 -2.50
CA GLY A 96 8.46 -3.29 -2.22
C GLY A 96 8.78 -2.86 -0.80
N TRP A 97 8.01 -1.91 -0.28
CA TRP A 97 8.14 -1.35 1.05
C TRP A 97 7.66 -2.29 2.16
N ALA A 98 6.53 -2.99 1.95
CA ALA A 98 5.90 -3.84 2.95
C ALA A 98 6.47 -5.26 3.04
N LYS A 99 7.16 -5.73 1.99
CA LYS A 99 7.74 -7.09 2.00
C LYS A 99 9.01 -7.12 2.85
N GLU A 100 9.29 -8.27 3.45
CA GLU A 100 10.53 -8.48 4.18
C GLU A 100 11.78 -8.39 3.28
N LYS A 101 12.89 -7.95 3.87
CA LYS A 101 14.17 -7.83 3.18
C LYS A 101 14.65 -9.20 2.68
N GLY A 102 15.05 -9.27 1.42
CA GLY A 102 15.46 -10.51 0.76
C GLY A 102 14.32 -11.37 0.20
N GLN A 103 13.07 -11.12 0.58
CA GLN A 103 11.92 -11.84 0.03
C GLN A 103 11.49 -11.27 -1.33
N LYS A 104 11.02 -12.16 -2.21
CA LYS A 104 10.45 -11.82 -3.53
C LYS A 104 8.94 -11.63 -3.50
N SER A 105 8.29 -12.13 -2.45
CA SER A 105 6.83 -12.13 -2.27
C SER A 105 6.46 -11.42 -0.98
N LEU A 106 5.23 -10.91 -0.92
CA LEU A 106 4.65 -10.24 0.25
C LEU A 106 3.88 -11.26 1.09
N ALA A 107 4.07 -11.25 2.41
CA ALA A 107 3.30 -12.12 3.31
C ALA A 107 1.79 -11.83 3.17
N LEU A 108 0.96 -12.87 3.27
CA LEU A 108 -0.47 -12.75 2.96
C LEU A 108 -1.17 -11.72 3.86
N ASP A 109 -0.97 -11.80 5.18
CA ASP A 109 -1.63 -10.88 6.13
C ASP A 109 -1.23 -9.42 5.87
N THR A 110 0.05 -9.18 5.55
CA THR A 110 0.54 -7.85 5.16
C THR A 110 -0.09 -7.38 3.85
N ALA A 111 -0.23 -8.25 2.86
CA ALA A 111 -0.86 -7.93 1.58
C ALA A 111 -2.34 -7.54 1.76
N ILE A 112 -3.07 -8.30 2.57
CA ILE A 112 -4.49 -8.03 2.92
C ILE A 112 -4.61 -6.66 3.58
N GLY A 113 -3.82 -6.38 4.62
CA GLY A 113 -3.86 -5.09 5.32
C GLY A 113 -3.53 -3.91 4.39
N MET A 114 -2.54 -4.07 3.51
CA MET A 114 -2.19 -3.03 2.53
C MET A 114 -3.28 -2.82 1.49
N TRP A 115 -3.94 -3.87 0.99
CA TRP A 115 -5.06 -3.72 0.05
C TRP A 115 -6.27 -3.05 0.68
N GLN A 116 -6.63 -3.42 1.91
CA GLN A 116 -7.70 -2.75 2.65
C GLN A 116 -7.41 -1.25 2.80
N LEU A 117 -6.17 -0.91 3.13
CA LEU A 117 -5.73 0.48 3.26
C LEU A 117 -5.79 1.24 1.93
N LEU A 118 -5.24 0.66 0.86
CA LEU A 118 -5.16 1.29 -0.47
C LEU A 118 -6.53 1.44 -1.14
N PHE A 119 -7.39 0.42 -1.04
CA PHE A 119 -8.70 0.43 -1.67
C PHE A 119 -9.77 1.11 -0.81
N ALA A 120 -9.51 1.44 0.46
CA ALA A 120 -10.36 2.40 1.20
C ALA A 120 -10.38 3.78 0.53
N GLU A 121 -9.25 4.21 -0.07
CA GLU A 121 -9.14 5.49 -0.79
C GLU A 121 -9.72 5.43 -2.22
N ARG A 122 -9.66 4.28 -2.89
CA ARG A 122 -10.16 4.09 -4.27
C ARG A 122 -11.56 3.48 -4.36
N GLN A 123 -12.10 2.99 -3.25
CA GLN A 123 -13.43 2.38 -3.11
C GLN A 123 -13.71 1.25 -4.11
N TRP A 124 -12.76 0.31 -4.25
CA TRP A 124 -13.00 -0.89 -5.07
C TRP A 124 -13.95 -1.86 -4.34
N PRO A 125 -15.17 -2.13 -4.86
CA PRO A 125 -16.22 -2.82 -4.11
C PRO A 125 -15.94 -4.31 -3.85
N LEU A 126 -14.98 -4.90 -4.55
CA LEU A 126 -14.64 -6.32 -4.42
C LEU A 126 -13.46 -6.56 -3.46
N VAL A 127 -12.90 -5.53 -2.82
CA VAL A 127 -11.72 -5.68 -1.93
C VAL A 127 -11.96 -6.66 -0.79
N ASP A 128 -13.12 -6.59 -0.14
CA ASP A 128 -13.42 -7.47 1.00
C ASP A 128 -13.57 -8.93 0.55
N HIS A 129 -14.23 -9.15 -0.59
CA HIS A 129 -14.37 -10.47 -1.19
C HIS A 129 -13.02 -11.05 -1.63
N TRP A 130 -12.14 -10.21 -2.19
CA TRP A 130 -10.77 -10.58 -2.53
C TRP A 130 -9.98 -11.02 -1.29
N CYS A 131 -10.04 -10.24 -0.21
CA CYS A 131 -9.35 -10.58 1.03
C CYS A 131 -9.88 -11.89 1.64
N GLN A 132 -11.20 -12.09 1.67
CA GLN A 132 -11.82 -13.32 2.15
C GLN A 132 -11.44 -14.53 1.29
N PHE A 133 -11.44 -14.38 -0.04
CA PHE A 133 -11.02 -15.42 -0.98
C PHE A 133 -9.58 -15.87 -0.69
N LEU A 134 -8.65 -14.92 -0.54
CA LEU A 134 -7.25 -15.26 -0.30
C LEU A 134 -7.05 -16.00 1.02
N GLN A 135 -7.78 -15.62 2.07
CA GLN A 135 -7.74 -16.30 3.36
C GLN A 135 -8.34 -17.71 3.29
N ALA A 136 -9.43 -17.88 2.51
CA ALA A 136 -10.13 -19.14 2.42
C ALA A 136 -9.46 -20.17 1.49
N ARG A 137 -8.90 -19.74 0.35
CA ARG A 137 -8.45 -20.63 -0.73
C ARG A 137 -6.96 -20.56 -1.05
N HIS A 138 -6.35 -19.38 -0.99
CA HIS A 138 -4.94 -19.22 -1.40
C HIS A 138 -3.96 -19.52 -0.25
N ASN A 139 -4.15 -18.86 0.89
CA ASN A 139 -3.36 -18.98 2.12
C ASN A 139 -1.82 -19.00 1.90
N LYS A 140 -1.33 -18.19 0.96
CA LYS A 140 0.09 -18.13 0.57
C LYS A 140 0.52 -16.68 0.31
N ALA A 141 1.84 -16.46 0.31
CA ALA A 141 2.42 -15.16 -0.03
C ALA A 141 2.02 -14.69 -1.45
N ILE A 142 1.93 -13.37 -1.61
CA ILE A 142 1.50 -12.71 -2.83
C ILE A 142 2.72 -12.32 -3.67
N SER A 143 2.68 -12.66 -4.96
CA SER A 143 3.74 -12.29 -5.90
C SER A 143 3.60 -10.82 -6.35
N ARG A 144 4.70 -10.23 -6.83
CA ARG A 144 4.67 -8.87 -7.39
C ARG A 144 3.73 -8.76 -8.60
N ASP A 145 3.71 -9.80 -9.42
CA ASP A 145 2.88 -9.85 -10.62
C ASP A 145 1.39 -9.80 -10.26
N THR A 146 0.94 -10.71 -9.38
CA THR A 146 -0.42 -10.72 -8.83
C THR A 146 -0.80 -9.37 -8.23
N TRP A 147 0.09 -8.77 -7.42
CA TRP A 147 -0.13 -7.47 -6.81
C TRP A 147 -0.42 -6.41 -7.88
N SER A 148 0.47 -6.26 -8.85
CA SER A 148 0.31 -5.25 -9.91
C SER A 148 -0.91 -5.53 -10.81
N GLN A 149 -1.19 -6.79 -11.14
CA GLN A 149 -2.33 -7.18 -11.96
C GLN A 149 -3.66 -6.93 -11.25
N LEU A 150 -3.74 -7.04 -9.92
CA LEU A 150 -4.97 -6.75 -9.19
C LEU A 150 -5.39 -5.28 -9.32
N LEU A 151 -4.43 -4.34 -9.35
CA LEU A 151 -4.76 -2.93 -9.60
C LEU A 151 -5.35 -2.73 -11.00
N GLU A 152 -4.77 -3.38 -12.00
CA GLU A 152 -5.27 -3.32 -13.37
C GLU A 152 -6.66 -3.95 -13.48
N PHE A 153 -6.89 -5.08 -12.81
CA PHE A 153 -8.19 -5.72 -12.71
C PHE A 153 -9.22 -4.77 -12.08
N ALA A 154 -8.90 -4.20 -10.91
CA ALA A 154 -9.78 -3.29 -10.19
C ALA A 154 -10.13 -2.02 -10.98
N ARG A 155 -9.28 -1.61 -11.93
CA ARG A 155 -9.50 -0.43 -12.78
C ARG A 155 -10.29 -0.75 -14.05
N THR A 156 -10.04 -1.90 -14.66
CA THR A 156 -10.52 -2.21 -16.02
C THR A 156 -11.70 -3.17 -16.05
N VAL A 157 -11.88 -4.00 -15.02
CA VAL A 157 -12.96 -4.98 -14.93
C VAL A 157 -14.10 -4.41 -14.12
N ASP A 158 -15.31 -4.48 -14.68
CA ASP A 158 -16.53 -4.07 -14.02
C ASP A 158 -16.79 -4.95 -12.78
N PRO A 159 -17.29 -4.41 -11.66
CA PRO A 159 -17.61 -5.22 -10.48
C PRO A 159 -18.61 -6.36 -10.71
N THR A 160 -19.46 -6.25 -11.75
CA THR A 160 -20.37 -7.32 -12.20
C THR A 160 -19.68 -8.38 -13.08
N LEU A 161 -18.39 -8.19 -13.37
CA LEU A 161 -17.57 -9.06 -14.23
C LEU A 161 -18.08 -9.17 -15.67
N ALA A 162 -18.96 -8.27 -16.12
CA ALA A 162 -19.57 -8.34 -17.44
C ALA A 162 -18.55 -8.26 -18.60
N ASN A 163 -17.40 -7.64 -18.37
CA ASN A 163 -16.31 -7.48 -19.35
C ASN A 163 -15.06 -8.29 -18.99
N TYR A 164 -15.14 -9.21 -18.03
CA TYR A 164 -14.03 -10.09 -17.68
C TYR A 164 -13.89 -11.20 -18.72
N ASP A 165 -12.64 -11.47 -19.13
CA ASP A 165 -12.28 -12.53 -20.06
C ASP A 165 -11.33 -13.52 -19.38
N ALA A 166 -11.80 -14.76 -19.21
CA ALA A 166 -11.04 -15.86 -18.59
C ALA A 166 -9.93 -16.40 -19.49
N GLU A 167 -9.95 -16.11 -20.80
CA GLU A 167 -8.84 -16.43 -21.72
C GLU A 167 -7.82 -15.27 -21.80
N GLY A 168 -8.06 -14.20 -21.04
CA GLY A 168 -7.17 -13.06 -20.92
C GLY A 168 -5.84 -13.39 -20.25
N ALA A 169 -4.89 -12.46 -20.31
CA ALA A 169 -3.56 -12.61 -19.71
C ALA A 169 -3.53 -12.29 -18.20
N TRP A 170 -4.58 -12.68 -17.46
CA TRP A 170 -4.64 -12.50 -16.01
C TRP A 170 -3.84 -13.59 -15.28
N PRO A 171 -3.29 -13.32 -14.08
CA PRO A 171 -2.75 -14.35 -13.23
C PRO A 171 -3.84 -15.34 -12.83
N TYR A 172 -3.52 -16.63 -12.81
CA TYR A 172 -4.44 -17.70 -12.39
C TYR A 172 -5.20 -17.42 -11.09
N LEU A 173 -4.55 -16.74 -10.13
CA LEU A 173 -5.17 -16.39 -8.85
C LEU A 173 -6.34 -15.38 -8.98
N ILE A 174 -6.32 -14.51 -10.00
CA ILE A 174 -7.44 -13.63 -10.32
C ILE A 174 -8.59 -14.43 -10.95
N ASP A 175 -8.27 -15.42 -11.79
CA ASP A 175 -9.28 -16.28 -12.40
C ASP A 175 -9.99 -17.13 -11.31
N GLU A 176 -9.22 -17.71 -10.38
CA GLU A 176 -9.77 -18.41 -9.20
C GLU A 176 -10.63 -17.50 -8.33
N PHE A 177 -10.30 -16.21 -8.23
CA PHE A 177 -11.12 -15.24 -7.51
C PHE A 177 -12.46 -14.99 -8.22
N VAL A 178 -12.46 -14.85 -9.54
CA VAL A 178 -13.70 -14.72 -10.32
C VAL A 178 -14.58 -15.97 -10.15
N GLU A 179 -13.98 -17.16 -10.23
CA GLU A 179 -14.70 -18.41 -9.95
C GLU A 179 -15.30 -18.42 -8.54
N TYR A 180 -14.53 -18.00 -7.53
CA TYR A 180 -15.01 -17.86 -6.16
C TYR A 180 -16.21 -16.91 -6.04
N LEU A 181 -16.20 -15.77 -6.73
CA LEU A 181 -17.33 -14.82 -6.72
C LEU A 181 -18.60 -15.44 -7.30
N VAL A 182 -18.48 -16.21 -8.38
CA VAL A 182 -19.61 -16.89 -9.04
C VAL A 182 -20.15 -18.03 -8.18
N GLU A 183 -19.27 -18.88 -7.64
CA GLU A 183 -19.67 -20.03 -6.80
C GLU A 183 -20.41 -19.62 -5.53
N ASN A 184 -20.06 -18.47 -4.96
CA ASN A 184 -20.72 -17.93 -3.76
C ASN A 184 -21.91 -17.01 -4.09
N GLY A 185 -22.30 -16.89 -5.36
CA GLY A 185 -23.44 -16.08 -5.81
C GLY A 185 -23.27 -14.57 -5.60
N ILE A 186 -22.03 -14.10 -5.40
CA ILE A 186 -21.71 -12.67 -5.23
C ILE A 186 -21.87 -11.96 -6.57
N VAL A 187 -21.50 -12.62 -7.66
CA VAL A 187 -21.71 -12.17 -9.04
C VAL A 187 -22.47 -13.24 -9.80
N GLN A 188 -23.46 -12.83 -10.59
CA GLN A 188 -24.19 -13.73 -11.47
C GLN A 188 -23.42 -13.91 -12.78
N LYS A 189 -23.26 -15.15 -13.24
CA LYS A 189 -22.66 -15.40 -14.55
C LYS A 189 -23.61 -14.87 -15.62
N SER A 190 -23.18 -13.88 -16.39
CA SER A 190 -23.89 -13.43 -17.58
C SER A 190 -24.13 -14.64 -18.47
N SER A 191 -25.41 -14.98 -18.69
CA SER A 191 -25.84 -16.16 -19.47
C SER A 191 -25.44 -16.05 -20.93
#